data_AF-A0AAF1A7M9-F1
#
_entry.id   AF-A0AAF1A7M9-F1
#
_cell.length_a   1.000
_cell.length_b   1.000
_cell.length_c   1.000
_cell.angle_alpha   90.00
_cell.angle_beta   90.00
_cell.angle_gamma   90.00
#
_symmetry.space_group_name_H-M   'P 1'
#
loop_
_entity.id
_entity.type
_entity.pdbx_description
1 polymer ?
#
loop_
_entity_poly.entity_id
_entity_poly.type
_entity_poly.pdbx_seq_one_letter_code
_entity_poly.pdbx_strand_id
1 'polypeptide(L)'
;MTLARYQSGNTNSKDHMPEQLLTPSKITAWLDCEHYLALRHQVDAGSLPKPEVHFGSFARLLADKGLKHEQDCLKHYDQQGLSIHEVEDRPKGESFASWASRVGNPLADGHDVVYQMPFVHDGIRGIADFLIRVVDDETGAISYEPVDAKLARVEAKPGHVLQLCFYADAIEALTGARPAQMHLWLGSGKVETLQVNDFGAYWRRLRGRLAETLDAGPATSTKAVPCAHCDFCEFSEVCEGTWRAEDSLHYVAGIRKPEIAALADSGTTTLTELSLLKREVAGIREERLRRLTGQALLQTQANADAPPPFAAIDIGADKTWGRG
;
A
#
# COMPACT_ATOMS: atom_id res chain seq x y z
N MET A 1 25.43 -8.51 -64.70
CA MET A 1 26.03 -9.00 -63.44
C MET A 1 26.36 -7.77 -62.62
N THR A 2 25.97 -7.50 -61.38
CA THR A 2 25.21 -8.15 -60.29
C THR A 2 25.09 -6.99 -59.25
N LEU A 3 23.90 -6.57 -58.80
CA LEU A 3 23.39 -6.70 -57.40
C LEU A 3 24.47 -6.43 -56.31
N ALA A 4 24.28 -5.69 -55.21
CA ALA A 4 23.11 -5.24 -54.48
C ALA A 4 23.50 -4.22 -53.38
N ARG A 5 22.44 -3.68 -52.75
CA ARG A 5 22.32 -2.70 -51.65
C ARG A 5 23.01 -3.11 -50.33
N TYR A 6 23.30 -2.11 -49.50
CA TYR A 6 23.12 -2.12 -48.03
C TYR A 6 23.08 -0.66 -47.54
N GLN A 7 21.92 0.03 -47.57
CA GLN A 7 20.98 0.23 -46.46
C GLN A 7 21.63 0.64 -45.12
N SER A 8 21.48 1.94 -44.86
CA SER A 8 21.58 2.64 -43.58
C SER A 8 20.69 2.00 -42.51
N GLY A 9 21.31 1.44 -41.47
CA GLY A 9 20.64 0.97 -40.25
C GLY A 9 20.80 1.98 -39.12
N ASN A 10 19.74 2.71 -38.85
CA ASN A 10 19.48 3.39 -37.58
C ASN A 10 19.02 2.32 -36.57
N THR A 11 19.60 2.27 -35.37
CA THR A 11 18.96 1.80 -34.11
C THR A 11 19.98 1.92 -32.99
N ASN A 12 20.09 3.10 -32.39
CA ASN A 12 20.60 3.21 -31.02
C ASN A 12 19.37 3.36 -30.11
N SER A 13 18.57 2.29 -30.00
CA SER A 13 17.62 2.15 -28.90
C SER A 13 18.43 1.87 -27.64
N LYS A 14 18.77 2.94 -26.92
CA LYS A 14 19.03 2.81 -25.49
C LYS A 14 17.72 2.30 -24.89
N ASP A 15 17.70 1.03 -24.52
CA ASP A 15 16.68 0.44 -23.67
C ASP A 15 16.42 1.37 -22.49
N HIS A 16 15.26 2.02 -22.53
CA HIS A 16 14.75 2.80 -21.43
C HIS A 16 14.22 1.80 -20.41
N MET A 17 15.12 1.18 -19.64
CA MET A 17 14.73 0.44 -18.45
C MET A 17 13.98 1.43 -17.55
N PRO A 18 12.69 1.20 -17.25
CA PRO A 18 11.95 2.12 -16.42
C PRO A 18 12.64 2.16 -15.06
N GLU A 19 12.92 3.36 -14.58
CA GLU A 19 13.50 3.62 -13.26
C GLU A 19 12.54 3.05 -12.19
N GLN A 20 12.84 1.84 -11.70
CA GLN A 20 12.02 1.05 -10.77
C GLN A 20 12.14 1.59 -9.34
N LEU A 21 11.80 2.87 -9.12
CA LEU A 21 11.77 3.47 -7.79
C LEU A 21 10.47 3.07 -7.06
N LEU A 22 10.61 2.60 -5.83
CA LEU A 22 9.49 2.33 -4.93
C LEU A 22 8.86 3.63 -4.43
N THR A 23 7.63 3.56 -3.91
CA THR A 23 6.99 4.70 -3.24
C THR A 23 6.66 4.36 -1.79
N PRO A 24 6.59 5.34 -0.87
CA PRO A 24 6.17 5.08 0.51
C PRO A 24 4.81 4.36 0.62
N SER A 25 3.86 4.70 -0.25
CA SER A 25 2.57 4.01 -0.32
C SER A 25 2.70 2.54 -0.73
N LYS A 26 3.63 2.20 -1.65
CA LYS A 26 3.93 0.81 -2.00
C LYS A 26 4.57 0.05 -0.83
N ILE A 27 5.42 0.70 -0.04
CA ILE A 27 6.03 0.09 1.16
C ILE A 27 4.95 -0.20 2.21
N THR A 28 4.00 0.72 2.37
CA THR A 28 2.83 0.51 3.24
C THR A 28 1.96 -0.64 2.73
N ALA A 29 1.69 -0.69 1.42
CA ALA A 29 0.95 -1.79 0.80
C ALA A 29 1.65 -3.15 0.99
N TRP A 30 2.98 -3.19 0.87
CA TRP A 30 3.80 -4.38 1.12
C TRP A 30 3.73 -4.83 2.59
N LEU A 31 3.76 -3.89 3.54
CA LEU A 31 3.59 -4.19 4.96
C LEU A 31 2.25 -4.86 5.26
N ASP A 32 1.19 -4.42 4.57
CA ASP A 32 -0.13 -5.03 4.71
C ASP A 32 -0.25 -6.34 3.91
N CYS A 33 0.53 -6.48 2.82
CA CYS A 33 0.45 -7.60 1.88
C CYS A 33 1.78 -7.85 1.15
N GLU A 34 2.57 -8.83 1.57
CA GLU A 34 3.83 -9.19 0.87
C GLU A 34 3.59 -9.64 -0.59
N HIS A 35 2.43 -10.27 -0.85
CA HIS A 35 2.02 -10.70 -2.19
C HIS A 35 1.81 -9.52 -3.16
N TYR A 36 1.40 -8.34 -2.67
CA TYR A 36 1.27 -7.13 -3.49
C TYR A 36 2.59 -6.78 -4.16
N LEU A 37 3.70 -6.79 -3.40
CA LEU A 37 5.01 -6.44 -3.95
C LEU A 37 5.46 -7.48 -4.98
N ALA A 38 5.25 -8.77 -4.73
CA ALA A 38 5.58 -9.82 -5.70
C ALA A 38 4.85 -9.65 -7.04
N LEU A 39 3.53 -9.41 -7.02
CA LEU A 39 2.75 -9.14 -8.24
C LEU A 39 3.21 -7.85 -8.94
N ARG A 40 3.53 -6.81 -8.16
CA ARG A 40 4.06 -5.55 -8.71
C ARG A 40 5.40 -5.75 -9.42
N HIS A 41 6.30 -6.53 -8.83
CA HIS A 41 7.56 -6.90 -9.47
C HIS A 41 7.33 -7.69 -10.76
N GLN A 42 6.34 -8.59 -10.78
CA GLN A 42 6.00 -9.32 -12.00
C GLN A 42 5.47 -8.40 -13.12
N VAL A 43 4.69 -7.37 -12.77
CA VAL A 43 4.26 -6.32 -13.72
C VAL A 43 5.45 -5.50 -14.21
N ASP A 44 6.28 -5.03 -13.28
CA ASP A 44 7.43 -4.19 -13.60
C ASP A 44 8.50 -4.97 -14.41
N ALA A 45 8.55 -6.30 -14.29
CA ALA A 45 9.34 -7.22 -15.11
C ALA A 45 8.66 -7.66 -16.43
N GLY A 46 7.40 -7.26 -16.67
CA GLY A 46 6.64 -7.61 -17.88
C GLY A 46 6.08 -9.04 -17.91
N SER A 47 6.24 -9.82 -16.84
CA SER A 47 5.71 -11.18 -16.72
C SER A 47 4.22 -11.25 -16.39
N LEU A 48 3.66 -10.18 -15.83
CA LEU A 48 2.23 -10.02 -15.57
C LEU A 48 1.73 -8.74 -16.27
N PRO A 49 0.61 -8.76 -17.00
CA PRO A 49 0.04 -7.52 -17.52
C PRO A 49 -0.37 -6.61 -16.36
N LYS A 50 -0.21 -5.30 -16.53
CA LYS A 50 -0.71 -4.34 -15.56
C LYS A 50 -2.25 -4.47 -15.49
N PRO A 51 -2.83 -4.67 -14.29
CA PRO A 51 -4.28 -4.81 -14.16
C PRO A 51 -4.99 -3.52 -14.60
N GLU A 52 -6.16 -3.69 -15.23
CA GLU A 52 -7.07 -2.56 -15.47
C GLU A 52 -7.68 -2.16 -14.14
N VAL A 53 -7.37 -0.95 -13.68
CA VAL A 53 -7.83 -0.54 -12.36
C VAL A 53 -9.24 0.00 -12.43
N HIS A 54 -10.22 -0.85 -12.15
CA HIS A 54 -11.61 -0.44 -11.92
C HIS A 54 -11.76 0.16 -10.52
N PHE A 55 -11.11 1.29 -10.27
CA PHE A 55 -11.41 2.08 -9.08
C PHE A 55 -12.86 2.58 -9.19
N GLY A 56 -13.75 2.00 -8.38
CA GLY A 56 -15.14 2.42 -8.28
C GLY A 56 -15.28 3.91 -7.93
N SER A 57 -16.49 4.44 -8.09
CA SER A 57 -16.83 5.86 -7.80
C SER A 57 -16.38 6.32 -6.40
N PHE A 58 -16.33 5.41 -5.43
CA PHE A 58 -15.90 5.68 -4.06
C PHE A 58 -14.40 6.00 -3.94
N ALA A 59 -13.53 5.28 -4.66
CA ALA A 59 -12.09 5.53 -4.61
C ALA A 59 -11.72 6.89 -5.22
N ARG A 60 -12.40 7.29 -6.30
CA ARG A 60 -12.26 8.64 -6.89
C ARG A 60 -12.70 9.72 -5.89
N LEU A 61 -13.85 9.51 -5.24
CA LEU A 61 -14.34 10.43 -4.20
C LEU A 61 -13.33 10.60 -3.05
N LEU A 62 -12.66 9.51 -2.63
CA LEU A 62 -11.62 9.58 -1.61
C LEU A 62 -10.39 10.36 -2.09
N ALA A 63 -9.95 10.15 -3.33
CA ALA A 63 -8.83 10.91 -3.92
C ALA A 63 -9.14 12.41 -4.00
N ASP A 64 -10.33 12.78 -4.50
CA ASP A 64 -10.77 14.17 -4.61
C ASP A 64 -10.85 14.85 -3.24
N LYS A 65 -11.37 14.13 -2.23
CA LYS A 65 -11.37 14.62 -0.85
C LYS A 65 -9.96 14.81 -0.31
N GLY A 66 -9.03 13.92 -0.66
CA GLY A 66 -7.62 14.00 -0.24
C GLY A 66 -6.98 15.27 -0.76
N LEU A 67 -7.10 15.52 -2.06
CA LEU A 67 -6.61 16.75 -2.69
C LEU A 67 -7.24 18.00 -2.07
N LYS A 68 -8.56 17.96 -1.79
CA LYS A 68 -9.23 19.07 -1.13
C LYS A 68 -8.69 19.33 0.28
N HIS A 69 -8.43 18.29 1.06
CA HIS A 69 -7.86 18.42 2.42
C HIS A 69 -6.46 19.03 2.37
N GLU A 70 -5.63 18.59 1.44
CA GLU A 70 -4.30 19.14 1.19
C GLU A 70 -4.36 20.63 0.82
N GLN A 71 -5.24 21.01 -0.11
CA GLN A 71 -5.46 22.41 -0.48
C GLN A 71 -5.96 23.26 0.69
N ASP A 72 -6.80 22.70 1.56
CA ASP A 72 -7.29 23.40 2.75
C ASP A 72 -6.17 23.57 3.81
N CYS A 73 -5.21 22.63 3.89
CA CYS A 73 -3.98 22.78 4.68
C CYS A 73 -3.05 23.88 4.10
N LEU A 74 -2.86 23.91 2.78
CA LEU A 74 -2.07 24.94 2.09
C LEU A 74 -2.62 26.35 2.39
N LYS A 75 -3.94 26.53 2.27
CA LYS A 75 -4.62 27.79 2.62
C LYS A 75 -4.43 28.17 4.08
N HIS A 76 -4.32 27.19 4.99
CA HIS A 76 -4.08 27.48 6.39
C HIS A 76 -2.70 28.12 6.61
N TYR A 77 -1.66 27.63 5.94
CA TYR A 77 -0.34 28.27 5.99
C TYR A 77 -0.34 29.66 5.35
N ASP A 78 -1.03 29.83 4.22
CA ASP A 78 -1.17 31.12 3.55
C ASP A 78 -1.88 32.16 4.46
N GLN A 79 -2.94 31.76 5.14
CA GLN A 79 -3.67 32.60 6.09
C GLN A 79 -2.84 33.01 7.32
N GLN A 80 -1.80 32.25 7.67
CA GLN A 80 -0.85 32.63 8.71
C GLN A 80 0.19 33.67 8.22
N GLY A 81 0.20 33.99 6.93
CA GLY A 81 1.16 34.91 6.32
C GLY A 81 2.56 34.30 6.15
N LEU A 82 2.67 32.97 6.14
CA LEU A 82 3.93 32.26 5.91
C LEU A 82 4.35 32.37 4.44
N SER A 83 5.66 32.43 4.19
CA SER A 83 6.18 32.36 2.83
C SER A 83 6.13 30.92 2.32
N ILE A 84 5.42 30.71 1.21
CA ILE A 84 5.20 29.38 0.62
C ILE A 84 5.92 29.28 -0.72
N HIS A 85 6.69 28.22 -0.90
CA HIS A 85 7.24 27.80 -2.19
C HIS A 85 6.48 26.59 -2.71
N GLU A 86 5.70 26.77 -3.78
CA GLU A 86 5.04 25.67 -4.47
C GLU A 86 5.96 25.10 -5.55
N VAL A 87 6.31 23.83 -5.45
CA VAL A 87 7.17 23.17 -6.44
C VAL A 87 6.39 22.97 -7.74
N GLU A 88 7.01 23.35 -8.86
CA GLU A 88 6.42 23.16 -10.18
C GLU A 88 6.13 21.68 -10.49
N ASP A 89 4.94 21.44 -11.05
CA ASP A 89 4.51 20.12 -11.49
C ASP A 89 5.50 19.49 -12.48
N ARG A 90 5.60 18.15 -12.40
CA ARG A 90 6.38 17.37 -13.36
C ARG A 90 5.76 17.42 -14.77
N PRO A 91 6.47 17.92 -15.79
CA PRO A 91 6.02 17.89 -17.17
C PRO A 91 5.84 16.46 -17.70
N LYS A 92 4.92 16.32 -18.66
CA LYS A 92 4.67 15.05 -19.34
C LYS A 92 5.93 14.59 -20.08
N GLY A 93 6.41 13.39 -19.77
CA GLY A 93 7.58 12.78 -20.39
C GLY A 93 8.88 12.94 -19.60
N GLU A 94 8.89 13.75 -18.52
CA GLU A 94 10.02 13.82 -17.60
C GLU A 94 10.01 12.62 -16.63
N SER A 95 11.17 12.01 -16.38
CA SER A 95 11.30 10.98 -15.34
C SER A 95 11.16 11.59 -13.95
N PHE A 96 10.82 10.78 -12.95
CA PHE A 96 10.70 11.30 -11.58
C PHE A 96 12.06 11.78 -11.04
N ALA A 97 13.15 11.05 -11.32
CA ALA A 97 14.48 11.47 -10.87
C ALA A 97 14.97 12.74 -11.56
N SER A 98 14.65 12.94 -12.86
CA SER A 98 14.95 14.19 -13.56
C SER A 98 14.21 15.36 -12.93
N TRP A 99 12.92 15.17 -12.61
CA TRP A 99 12.12 16.19 -11.93
C TRP A 99 12.70 16.56 -10.56
N ALA A 100 12.98 15.57 -9.71
CA ALA A 100 13.57 15.80 -8.40
C ALA A 100 14.94 16.51 -8.51
N SER A 101 15.78 16.11 -9.48
CA SER A 101 17.07 16.75 -9.73
C SER A 101 16.93 18.19 -10.22
N ARG A 102 15.92 18.47 -11.06
CA ARG A 102 15.62 19.81 -11.56
C ARG A 102 15.11 20.74 -10.46
N VAL A 103 14.28 20.23 -9.55
CA VAL A 103 13.80 20.99 -8.37
C VAL A 103 14.96 21.32 -7.44
N GLY A 104 15.91 20.41 -7.24
CA GLY A 104 17.12 20.67 -6.48
C GLY A 104 16.84 20.82 -4.97
N ASN A 105 17.27 21.94 -4.38
CA ASN A 105 17.14 22.20 -2.94
C ASN A 105 16.48 23.57 -2.65
N PRO A 106 15.15 23.71 -2.82
CA PRO A 106 14.44 24.95 -2.50
C PRO A 106 14.45 25.28 -0.99
N LEU A 107 14.84 24.34 -0.12
CA LEU A 107 14.99 24.58 1.32
C LEU A 107 16.13 25.56 1.63
N ALA A 108 17.10 25.70 0.72
CA ALA A 108 18.19 26.67 0.86
C ALA A 108 17.71 28.13 0.70
N ASP A 109 16.56 28.34 0.05
CA ASP A 109 15.99 29.68 -0.20
C ASP A 109 15.27 30.25 1.03
N GLY A 110 15.09 29.43 2.09
CA GLY A 110 14.62 29.90 3.40
C GLY A 110 13.13 30.16 3.51
N HIS A 111 12.32 29.64 2.58
CA HIS A 111 10.86 29.68 2.66
C HIS A 111 10.34 28.99 3.93
N ASP A 112 9.27 29.52 4.51
CA ASP A 112 8.66 28.96 5.72
C ASP A 112 8.00 27.61 5.44
N VAL A 113 7.42 27.44 4.25
CA VAL A 113 6.78 26.20 3.79
C VAL A 113 7.20 25.89 2.36
N VAL A 114 7.61 24.65 2.10
CA VAL A 114 7.76 24.11 0.74
C VAL A 114 6.64 23.09 0.51
N TYR A 115 5.86 23.29 -0.54
CA TYR A 115 4.70 22.48 -0.90
C TYR A 115 5.02 21.58 -2.10
N GLN A 116 4.59 20.31 -2.05
CA GLN A 116 4.76 19.30 -3.10
C GLN A 116 6.23 18.97 -3.44
N MET A 117 7.09 18.78 -2.43
CA MET A 117 8.53 18.54 -2.63
C MET A 117 8.84 17.10 -3.07
N PRO A 118 9.38 16.87 -4.30
CA PRO A 118 9.76 15.54 -4.75
C PRO A 118 11.11 15.11 -4.17
N PHE A 119 11.16 13.87 -3.66
CA PHE A 119 12.39 13.23 -3.18
C PHE A 119 12.67 11.94 -3.93
N VAL A 120 13.95 11.69 -4.17
CA VAL A 120 14.50 10.37 -4.52
C VAL A 120 15.63 10.08 -3.55
N HIS A 121 15.48 9.02 -2.77
CA HIS A 121 16.49 8.62 -1.78
C HIS A 121 16.50 7.09 -1.63
N ASP A 122 17.67 6.49 -1.79
CA ASP A 122 17.94 5.05 -1.66
C ASP A 122 16.88 4.13 -2.30
N GLY A 123 16.63 4.36 -3.60
CA GLY A 123 15.71 3.55 -4.41
C GLY A 123 14.22 3.80 -4.15
N ILE A 124 13.87 4.73 -3.25
CA ILE A 124 12.50 5.19 -3.02
C ILE A 124 12.32 6.58 -3.60
N ARG A 125 11.14 6.83 -4.15
CA ARG A 125 10.65 8.16 -4.52
C ARG A 125 9.34 8.50 -3.83
N GLY A 126 9.14 9.77 -3.51
CA GLY A 126 7.89 10.26 -2.95
C GLY A 126 7.77 11.77 -3.11
N ILE A 127 6.57 12.30 -2.96
CA ILE A 127 6.31 13.73 -2.92
C ILE A 127 5.83 14.05 -1.51
N ALA A 128 6.59 14.86 -0.78
CA ALA A 128 6.17 15.34 0.53
C ALA A 128 5.12 16.44 0.33
N ASP A 129 3.98 16.33 1.00
CA ASP A 129 2.91 17.32 0.87
C ASP A 129 3.43 18.69 1.31
N PHE A 130 4.02 18.78 2.52
CA PHE A 130 4.67 20.00 2.99
C PHE A 130 5.98 19.72 3.73
N LEU A 131 6.91 20.65 3.64
CA LEU A 131 8.08 20.77 4.51
C LEU A 131 8.00 22.12 5.21
N ILE A 132 8.04 22.13 6.54
CA ILE A 132 7.97 23.37 7.32
C ILE A 132 9.35 23.72 7.87
N ARG A 133 9.71 25.01 7.78
CA ARG A 133 10.95 25.54 8.34
C ARG A 133 10.83 25.63 9.86
N VAL A 134 11.85 25.15 10.54
CA VAL A 134 11.98 25.23 11.99
C VAL A 134 13.30 25.91 12.33
N VAL A 135 13.27 26.76 13.35
CA VAL A 135 14.45 27.40 13.91
C VAL A 135 14.61 26.87 15.32
N ASP A 136 15.76 26.28 15.61
CA ASP A 136 16.11 25.88 16.96
C ASP A 136 16.30 27.12 17.83
N ASP A 137 15.52 27.23 18.91
CA ASP A 137 15.48 28.42 19.78
C ASP A 137 16.83 28.69 20.50
N GLU A 138 17.63 27.66 20.75
CA GLU A 138 18.89 27.76 21.50
C GLU A 138 20.09 28.08 20.59
N THR A 139 20.15 27.42 19.43
CA THR A 139 21.29 27.47 18.51
C THR A 139 21.05 28.38 17.30
N GLY A 140 19.78 28.72 17.02
CA GLY A 140 19.38 29.41 15.80
C GLY A 140 19.53 28.56 14.54
N ALA A 141 19.82 27.26 14.67
CA ALA A 141 19.97 26.36 13.55
C ALA A 141 18.63 26.21 12.80
N ILE A 142 18.69 26.27 11.47
CA ILE A 142 17.52 26.11 10.62
C ILE A 142 17.45 24.66 10.15
N SER A 143 16.29 24.04 10.32
CA SER A 143 15.97 22.72 9.78
C SER A 143 14.60 22.73 9.11
N TYR A 144 14.25 21.62 8.46
CA TYR A 144 12.93 21.43 7.86
C TYR A 144 12.30 20.14 8.37
N GLU A 145 11.02 20.17 8.66
CA GLU A 145 10.27 19.03 9.18
C GLU A 145 9.14 18.65 8.22
N PRO A 146 8.95 17.35 7.90
CA PRO A 146 7.93 16.92 6.96
C PRO A 146 6.54 16.91 7.60
N VAL A 147 5.54 17.35 6.83
CA VAL A 147 4.12 17.27 7.18
C VAL A 147 3.38 16.50 6.10
N ASP A 148 2.62 15.49 6.50
CA ASP A 148 1.82 14.63 5.62
C ASP A 148 0.33 14.84 5.92
N ALA A 149 -0.42 15.31 4.92
CA ALA A 149 -1.84 15.64 5.04
C ALA A 149 -2.70 14.40 4.76
N LYS A 150 -3.51 14.00 5.74
CA LYS A 150 -4.26 12.74 5.69
C LYS A 150 -5.72 12.92 6.03
N LEU A 151 -6.59 12.36 5.20
CA LEU A 151 -8.04 12.33 5.43
C LEU A 151 -8.49 11.59 6.70
N ALA A 152 -7.63 10.73 7.25
CA ALA A 152 -7.93 10.04 8.50
C ALA A 152 -8.25 11.07 9.59
N ARG A 153 -9.38 10.89 10.29
CA ARG A 153 -9.88 11.91 11.24
C ARG A 153 -9.44 11.68 12.68
N VAL A 154 -9.11 10.45 13.06
CA VAL A 154 -8.97 10.03 14.46
C VAL A 154 -7.53 9.69 14.82
N GLU A 155 -6.93 8.72 14.14
CA GLU A 155 -5.58 8.24 14.46
C GLU A 155 -4.75 8.02 13.20
N ALA A 156 -3.45 8.27 13.35
CA ALA A 156 -2.42 7.90 12.40
C ALA A 156 -2.36 6.39 12.19
N LYS A 157 -2.37 5.94 10.92
CA LYS A 157 -2.04 4.55 10.60
C LYS A 157 -0.51 4.38 10.60
N PRO A 158 0.02 3.22 11.00
CA PRO A 158 1.46 2.95 10.98
C PRO A 158 2.13 3.28 9.64
N GLY A 159 1.45 3.02 8.51
CA GLY A 159 1.95 3.36 7.17
C GLY A 159 2.24 4.84 6.95
N HIS A 160 1.44 5.75 7.51
CA HIS A 160 1.65 7.19 7.35
C HIS A 160 2.91 7.65 8.08
N VAL A 161 3.18 7.08 9.25
CA VAL A 161 4.40 7.37 10.01
C VAL A 161 5.65 6.95 9.24
N LEU A 162 5.60 5.82 8.53
CA LEU A 162 6.73 5.33 7.74
C LEU A 162 6.99 6.18 6.50
N GLN A 163 5.94 6.77 5.91
CA GLN A 163 6.08 7.75 4.85
C GLN A 163 6.83 8.99 5.35
N LEU A 164 6.50 9.49 6.55
CA LEU A 164 7.24 10.59 7.17
C LEU A 164 8.68 10.22 7.52
N CYS A 165 8.95 8.98 7.97
CA CYS A 165 10.33 8.51 8.20
C CYS A 165 11.17 8.56 6.91
N PHE A 166 10.59 8.17 5.77
CA PHE A 166 11.26 8.31 4.48
C PHE A 166 11.59 9.76 4.16
N TYR A 167 10.65 10.69 4.33
CA TYR A 167 10.92 12.10 4.08
C TYR A 167 11.94 12.68 5.05
N ALA A 168 11.94 12.26 6.32
CA ALA A 168 12.96 12.70 7.27
C ALA A 168 14.38 12.29 6.84
N ASP A 169 14.57 11.05 6.39
CA ASP A 169 15.86 10.59 5.85
C ASP A 169 16.23 11.33 4.55
N ALA A 170 15.25 11.60 3.67
CA ALA A 170 15.49 12.32 2.42
C ALA A 170 15.86 13.80 2.64
N ILE A 171 15.26 14.45 3.65
CA ILE A 171 15.62 15.81 4.09
C ILE A 171 17.03 15.81 4.67
N GLU A 172 17.37 14.84 5.52
CA GLU A 172 18.73 14.70 6.06
C GLU A 172 19.77 14.55 4.93
N ALA A 173 19.47 13.71 3.94
CA ALA A 173 20.35 13.52 2.79
C ALA A 173 20.51 14.79 1.94
N LEU A 174 19.45 15.59 1.80
CA LEU A 174 19.46 16.83 1.01
C LEU A 174 20.14 18.00 1.73
N THR A 175 19.94 18.11 3.04
CA THR A 175 20.34 19.29 3.84
C THR A 175 21.53 19.05 4.75
N GLY A 176 21.86 17.80 5.04
CA GLY A 176 22.83 17.39 6.05
C GLY A 176 22.30 17.47 7.50
N ALA A 177 21.06 17.90 7.71
CA ALA A 177 20.43 18.04 9.02
C ALA A 177 19.23 17.11 9.15
N ARG A 178 19.26 16.22 10.14
CA ARG A 178 18.14 15.32 10.40
C ARG A 178 16.99 16.08 11.08
N PRO A 179 15.75 15.96 10.59
CA PRO A 179 14.59 16.52 11.29
C PRO A 179 14.44 15.90 12.68
N ALA A 180 14.12 16.73 13.68
CA ALA A 180 13.83 16.25 15.02
C ALA A 180 12.42 15.66 15.07
N GLN A 181 11.47 16.35 14.45
CA GLN A 181 10.05 16.00 14.44
C GLN A 181 9.52 15.81 13.02
N MET A 182 8.34 15.19 12.96
CA MET A 182 7.55 14.98 11.75
C MET A 182 6.07 15.04 12.12
N HIS A 183 5.21 15.47 11.19
CA HIS A 183 3.83 15.82 11.52
C HIS A 183 2.80 15.16 10.60
N LEU A 184 1.71 14.71 11.19
CA LEU A 184 0.52 14.25 10.48
C LEU A 184 -0.58 15.28 10.64
N TRP A 185 -1.07 15.82 9.54
CA TRP A 185 -2.21 16.73 9.54
C TRP A 185 -3.48 15.99 9.19
N LEU A 186 -4.26 15.66 10.22
CA LEU A 186 -5.46 14.84 10.10
C LEU A 186 -6.65 15.61 9.53
N GLY A 187 -7.60 14.89 8.93
CA GLY A 187 -8.86 15.41 8.39
C GLY A 187 -9.81 16.00 9.44
N SER A 188 -9.45 15.93 10.72
CA SER A 188 -10.09 16.65 11.82
C SER A 188 -9.55 18.07 12.00
N GLY A 189 -8.47 18.44 11.32
CA GLY A 189 -7.70 19.67 11.54
C GLY A 189 -6.63 19.55 12.61
N LYS A 190 -6.59 18.44 13.37
CA LYS A 190 -5.56 18.17 14.37
C LYS A 190 -4.22 17.86 13.69
N VAL A 191 -3.15 18.46 14.20
CA VAL A 191 -1.77 18.09 13.87
C VAL A 191 -1.24 17.15 14.95
N GLU A 192 -0.75 15.98 14.55
CA GLU A 192 -0.05 15.04 15.42
C GLU A 192 1.46 15.12 15.15
N THR A 193 2.22 15.49 16.17
CA THR A 193 3.68 15.61 16.10
C THR A 193 4.33 14.35 16.68
N LEU A 194 5.30 13.81 15.95
CA LEU A 194 6.04 12.59 16.29
C LEU A 194 7.54 12.88 16.30
N GLN A 195 8.29 12.28 17.24
CA GLN A 195 9.74 12.38 17.26
C GLN A 195 10.33 11.38 16.25
N VAL A 196 11.17 11.84 15.34
CA VAL A 196 11.78 10.96 14.30
C VAL A 196 12.57 9.82 14.94
N ASN A 197 13.24 10.07 16.05
CA ASN A 197 14.07 9.09 16.75
C ASN A 197 13.29 7.91 17.35
N ASP A 198 12.00 8.09 17.68
CA ASP A 198 11.16 7.03 18.24
C ASP A 198 10.88 5.92 17.21
N PHE A 199 10.97 6.24 15.91
CA PHE A 199 10.63 5.32 14.81
C PHE A 199 11.86 4.85 14.02
N GLY A 200 13.02 5.51 14.17
CA GLY A 200 14.20 5.26 13.35
C GLY A 200 14.71 3.82 13.37
N ALA A 201 14.69 3.15 14.54
CA ALA A 201 15.13 1.75 14.65
C ALA A 201 14.20 0.78 13.89
N TYR A 202 12.89 0.97 14.04
CA TYR A 202 11.89 0.17 13.32
C TYR A 202 11.97 0.42 11.82
N TRP A 203 12.09 1.69 11.41
CA TRP A 203 12.24 2.08 10.01
C TRP A 203 13.46 1.45 9.34
N ARG A 204 14.65 1.50 9.97
CA ARG A 204 15.86 0.85 9.44
C ARG A 204 15.69 -0.67 9.27
N ARG A 205 15.11 -1.34 10.27
CA ARG A 205 14.81 -2.79 10.19
C ARG A 205 13.86 -3.09 9.03
N LEU A 206 12.83 -2.27 8.86
CA LEU A 206 11.86 -2.43 7.79
C LEU A 206 12.53 -2.26 6.41
N ARG A 207 13.39 -1.26 6.26
CA ARG A 207 14.17 -1.01 5.05
C ARG A 207 15.09 -2.18 4.71
N GLY A 208 15.72 -2.80 5.70
CA GLY A 208 16.49 -4.03 5.53
C GLY A 208 15.65 -5.19 4.97
N ARG A 209 14.49 -5.47 5.58
CA ARG A 209 13.55 -6.50 5.09
C ARG A 209 13.04 -6.22 3.67
N LEU A 210 12.78 -4.94 3.38
CA LEU A 210 12.37 -4.53 2.04
C LEU A 210 13.47 -4.81 1.03
N ALA A 211 14.71 -4.41 1.30
CA ALA A 211 15.86 -4.67 0.44
C ALA A 211 16.03 -6.18 0.18
N GLU A 212 15.97 -7.02 1.22
CA GLU A 212 16.02 -8.48 1.09
C GLU A 212 14.90 -9.02 0.18
N THR A 213 13.69 -8.45 0.28
CA THR A 213 12.55 -8.86 -0.56
C THR A 213 12.75 -8.45 -2.02
N LEU A 214 13.32 -7.26 -2.27
CA LEU A 214 13.62 -6.79 -3.62
C LEU A 214 14.75 -7.63 -4.25
N ASP A 215 15.78 -7.96 -3.48
CA ASP A 215 16.92 -8.77 -3.91
C ASP A 215 16.54 -10.22 -4.23
N ALA A 216 15.56 -10.78 -3.49
CA ALA A 216 15.02 -12.11 -3.78
C ALA A 216 14.31 -12.19 -5.15
N GLY A 217 13.89 -11.05 -5.71
CA GLY A 217 13.37 -10.93 -7.07
C GLY A 217 11.97 -11.53 -7.28
N PRO A 218 11.45 -11.45 -8.52
CA PRO A 218 10.08 -11.82 -8.87
C PRO A 218 9.79 -13.34 -8.77
N ALA A 219 10.83 -14.16 -8.66
CA ALA A 219 10.72 -15.61 -8.48
C ALA A 219 10.30 -16.02 -7.05
N THR A 220 10.22 -15.06 -6.13
CA THR A 220 9.75 -15.31 -4.76
C THR A 220 8.29 -15.75 -4.79
N SER A 221 8.06 -17.04 -4.50
CA SER A 221 6.70 -17.59 -4.40
C SER A 221 6.02 -17.03 -3.15
N THR A 222 5.06 -16.14 -3.36
CA THR A 222 4.14 -15.66 -2.33
C THR A 222 2.75 -16.23 -2.59
N LYS A 223 1.96 -16.43 -1.53
CA LYS A 223 0.57 -16.89 -1.65
C LYS A 223 -0.39 -15.73 -1.44
N ALA A 224 -1.39 -15.64 -2.31
CA ALA A 224 -2.49 -14.69 -2.16
C ALA A 224 -3.35 -15.09 -0.95
N VAL A 225 -3.31 -14.29 0.11
CA VAL A 225 -4.15 -14.48 1.30
C VAL A 225 -4.93 -13.18 1.53
N PRO A 226 -6.27 -13.22 1.71
CA PRO A 226 -7.06 -12.04 2.02
C PRO A 226 -6.50 -11.24 3.21
N CYS A 227 -6.43 -9.93 3.04
CA CYS A 227 -5.92 -8.97 4.01
C CYS A 227 -6.67 -7.64 3.91
N ALA A 228 -6.44 -6.73 4.86
CA ALA A 228 -7.11 -5.43 4.90
C ALA A 228 -6.74 -4.50 3.72
N HIS A 229 -5.63 -4.78 3.03
CA HIS A 229 -5.21 -4.03 1.84
C HIS A 229 -6.05 -4.36 0.60
N CYS A 230 -6.68 -5.54 0.54
CA CYS A 230 -7.40 -6.03 -0.63
C CYS A 230 -8.49 -5.05 -1.12
N ASP A 231 -9.16 -4.34 -0.20
CA ASP A 231 -10.23 -3.37 -0.50
C ASP A 231 -9.81 -2.23 -1.44
N PHE A 232 -8.51 -1.93 -1.51
CA PHE A 232 -7.96 -0.83 -2.32
C PHE A 232 -6.82 -1.31 -3.24
N CYS A 233 -6.57 -2.62 -3.28
CA CYS A 233 -5.47 -3.23 -4.01
C CYS A 233 -5.78 -3.29 -5.51
N GLU A 234 -4.85 -2.80 -6.34
CA GLU A 234 -4.97 -2.87 -7.81
C GLU A 234 -4.95 -4.31 -8.35
N PHE A 235 -4.48 -5.28 -7.56
CA PHE A 235 -4.41 -6.71 -7.90
C PHE A 235 -5.53 -7.55 -7.27
N SER A 236 -6.54 -6.91 -6.67
CA SER A 236 -7.65 -7.61 -6.00
C SER A 236 -8.34 -8.61 -6.93
N GLU A 237 -8.70 -8.21 -8.15
CA GLU A 237 -9.32 -9.09 -9.15
C GLU A 237 -8.43 -10.26 -9.58
N VAL A 238 -7.11 -10.04 -9.66
CA VAL A 238 -6.13 -11.11 -9.96
C VAL A 238 -6.16 -12.17 -8.84
N CYS A 239 -6.10 -11.72 -7.58
CA CYS A 239 -6.15 -12.61 -6.42
C CYS A 239 -7.51 -13.34 -6.31
N GLU A 240 -8.62 -12.63 -6.56
CA GLU A 240 -9.95 -13.22 -6.58
C GLU A 240 -10.09 -14.28 -7.66
N GLY A 241 -9.56 -14.03 -8.86
CA GLY A 241 -9.51 -15.02 -9.95
C GLY A 241 -8.79 -16.30 -9.51
N THR A 242 -7.63 -16.17 -8.85
CA THR A 242 -6.90 -17.30 -8.28
C THR A 242 -7.73 -18.04 -7.24
N TRP A 243 -8.30 -17.34 -6.25
CA TRP A 243 -9.09 -17.98 -5.20
C TRP A 243 -10.33 -18.69 -5.73
N ARG A 244 -10.97 -18.15 -6.77
CA ARG A 244 -12.11 -18.80 -7.44
C ARG A 244 -11.68 -20.05 -8.18
N ALA A 245 -10.58 -19.99 -8.92
CA ALA A 245 -10.05 -21.13 -9.67
C ALA A 245 -9.59 -22.28 -8.75
N GLU A 246 -9.06 -21.95 -7.58
CA GLU A 246 -8.59 -22.90 -6.58
C GLU A 246 -9.70 -23.43 -5.65
N ASP A 247 -10.96 -23.01 -5.85
CA ASP A 247 -12.08 -23.34 -4.96
C ASP A 247 -11.76 -23.03 -3.48
N SER A 248 -11.21 -21.84 -3.24
CA SER A 248 -10.54 -21.51 -1.99
C SER A 248 -11.47 -21.49 -0.78
N LEU A 249 -10.98 -22.05 0.34
CA LEU A 249 -11.62 -21.96 1.65
C LEU A 249 -11.89 -20.52 2.11
N HIS A 250 -11.20 -19.51 1.57
CA HIS A 250 -11.42 -18.10 1.91
C HIS A 250 -12.86 -17.64 1.66
N TYR A 251 -13.61 -18.32 0.80
CA TYR A 251 -15.02 -18.00 0.54
C TYR A 251 -16.00 -18.58 1.55
N VAL A 252 -15.59 -19.51 2.42
CA VAL A 252 -16.48 -20.10 3.42
C VAL A 252 -16.88 -19.03 4.42
N ALA A 253 -18.17 -18.69 4.49
CA ALA A 253 -18.61 -17.55 5.26
C ALA A 253 -18.25 -17.70 6.75
N GLY A 254 -17.55 -16.69 7.28
CA GLY A 254 -17.15 -16.64 8.69
C GLY A 254 -15.98 -17.56 9.08
N ILE A 255 -15.34 -18.26 8.14
CA ILE A 255 -14.12 -19.03 8.41
C ILE A 255 -12.97 -18.12 8.83
N ARG A 256 -12.07 -18.62 9.67
CA ARG A 256 -10.92 -17.87 10.19
C ARG A 256 -9.60 -18.45 9.70
N LYS A 257 -8.55 -17.62 9.63
CA LYS A 257 -7.19 -18.05 9.19
C LYS A 257 -6.68 -19.31 9.92
N PRO A 258 -6.82 -19.46 11.26
CA PRO A 258 -6.39 -20.69 11.94
C PRO A 258 -7.19 -21.93 11.52
N GLU A 259 -8.47 -21.77 11.16
CA GLU A 259 -9.33 -22.86 10.71
C GLU A 259 -8.95 -23.30 9.29
N ILE A 260 -8.62 -22.35 8.41
CA ILE A 260 -8.08 -22.65 7.07
C ILE A 260 -6.76 -23.42 7.18
N ALA A 261 -5.85 -23.00 8.06
CA ALA A 261 -4.59 -23.69 8.30
C ALA A 261 -4.81 -25.12 8.82
N ALA A 262 -5.66 -25.30 9.84
CA ALA A 262 -5.98 -26.61 10.38
C ALA A 262 -6.66 -27.54 9.35
N LEU A 263 -7.53 -27.01 8.50
CA LEU A 263 -8.13 -27.76 7.40
C LEU A 263 -7.08 -28.19 6.37
N ALA A 264 -6.22 -27.28 5.95
CA ALA A 264 -5.14 -27.57 5.01
C ALA A 264 -4.17 -28.64 5.55
N ASP A 265 -3.80 -28.56 6.83
CA ASP A 265 -2.97 -29.56 7.52
C ASP A 265 -3.64 -30.94 7.58
N SER A 266 -4.98 -30.96 7.59
CA SER A 266 -5.78 -32.20 7.54
C SER A 266 -6.06 -32.70 6.11
N GLY A 267 -5.49 -32.05 5.09
CA GLY A 267 -5.68 -32.39 3.68
C GLY A 267 -7.02 -31.94 3.09
N THR A 268 -7.70 -30.97 3.70
CA THR A 268 -8.91 -30.33 3.17
C THR A 268 -8.55 -28.91 2.76
N THR A 269 -8.44 -28.67 1.46
CA THR A 269 -7.90 -27.44 0.88
C THR A 269 -8.91 -26.64 0.09
N THR A 270 -10.03 -27.25 -0.30
CA THR A 270 -11.08 -26.61 -1.11
C THR A 270 -12.41 -26.50 -0.36
N LEU A 271 -13.25 -25.56 -0.79
CA LEU A 271 -14.61 -25.38 -0.30
C LEU A 271 -15.46 -26.63 -0.58
N THR A 272 -15.29 -27.25 -1.76
CA THR A 272 -15.96 -28.50 -2.13
C THR A 272 -15.52 -29.68 -1.27
N GLU A 273 -14.23 -29.79 -0.94
CA GLU A 273 -13.76 -30.83 -0.01
C GLU A 273 -14.33 -30.63 1.40
N LEU A 274 -14.39 -29.38 1.88
CA LEU A 274 -14.95 -29.07 3.18
C LEU A 274 -16.45 -29.38 3.25
N SER A 275 -17.21 -29.18 2.17
CA SER A 275 -18.66 -29.46 2.15
C SER A 275 -18.99 -30.95 2.27
N LEU A 276 -18.04 -31.82 1.92
CA LEU A 276 -18.17 -33.28 1.99
C LEU A 276 -17.48 -33.89 3.23
N LEU A 277 -16.82 -33.07 4.05
CA LEU A 277 -16.03 -33.52 5.18
C LEU A 277 -16.90 -34.11 6.30
N LYS A 278 -16.60 -35.35 6.70
CA LYS A 278 -17.31 -36.08 7.78
C LYS A 278 -16.43 -36.48 8.96
N ARG A 279 -15.13 -36.23 8.88
CA ARG A 279 -14.15 -36.57 9.92
C ARG A 279 -13.85 -35.35 10.78
N GLU A 280 -13.34 -35.59 11.99
CA GLU A 280 -12.82 -34.53 12.85
C GLU A 280 -11.54 -33.91 12.29
N VAL A 281 -11.29 -32.66 12.66
CA VAL A 281 -10.09 -31.91 12.27
C VAL A 281 -9.42 -31.39 13.53
N ALA A 282 -8.16 -31.77 13.75
CA ALA A 282 -7.40 -31.30 14.90
C ALA A 282 -7.32 -29.77 14.90
N GLY A 283 -7.57 -29.15 16.06
CA GLY A 283 -7.57 -27.69 16.20
C GLY A 283 -8.92 -27.01 15.89
N ILE A 284 -9.93 -27.74 15.43
CA ILE A 284 -11.29 -27.22 15.23
C ILE A 284 -12.27 -28.01 16.08
N ARG A 285 -13.06 -27.30 16.91
CA ARG A 285 -14.11 -27.94 17.71
C ARG A 285 -15.17 -28.55 16.79
N GLU A 286 -15.67 -29.73 17.13
CA GLU A 286 -16.64 -30.48 16.33
C GLU A 286 -17.88 -29.65 15.95
N GLU A 287 -18.44 -28.87 16.88
CA GLU A 287 -19.56 -27.96 16.60
C GLU A 287 -19.21 -26.88 15.57
N ARG A 288 -18.01 -26.30 15.69
CA ARG A 288 -17.53 -25.30 14.74
C ARG A 288 -17.29 -25.91 13.36
N LEU A 289 -16.73 -27.12 13.32
CA LEU A 289 -16.52 -27.85 12.07
C LEU A 289 -17.84 -28.18 11.37
N ARG A 290 -18.85 -28.66 12.12
CA ARG A 290 -20.21 -28.88 11.59
C ARG A 290 -20.77 -27.63 10.91
N ARG A 291 -20.58 -26.46 11.52
CA ARG A 291 -21.04 -25.18 10.94
C ARG A 291 -20.28 -24.80 9.68
N LEU A 292 -18.95 -24.95 9.67
CA LEU A 292 -18.13 -24.66 8.49
C LEU A 292 -18.49 -25.59 7.32
N THR A 293 -18.65 -26.88 7.57
CA THR A 293 -19.10 -27.86 6.55
C THR A 293 -20.52 -27.55 6.06
N GLY A 294 -21.45 -27.22 6.96
CA GLY A 294 -22.82 -26.84 6.59
C GLY A 294 -22.84 -25.56 5.74
N GLN A 295 -22.06 -24.56 6.12
CA GLN A 295 -21.91 -23.32 5.37
C GLN A 295 -21.30 -23.56 3.98
N ALA A 296 -20.23 -24.35 3.89
CA ALA A 296 -19.63 -24.74 2.62
C ALA A 296 -20.64 -25.50 1.73
N LEU A 297 -21.42 -26.41 2.30
CA LEU A 297 -22.46 -27.15 1.57
C LEU A 297 -23.52 -26.22 0.98
N LEU A 298 -24.06 -25.30 1.77
CA LEU A 298 -25.02 -24.31 1.26
C LEU A 298 -24.40 -23.48 0.13
N GLN A 299 -23.14 -23.07 0.26
CA GLN A 299 -22.45 -22.31 -0.78
C GLN A 299 -22.22 -23.12 -2.06
N THR A 300 -21.92 -24.42 -1.97
CA THR A 300 -21.81 -25.30 -3.16
C THR A 300 -23.15 -25.52 -3.86
N GLN A 301 -24.27 -25.47 -3.13
CA GLN A 301 -25.61 -25.65 -3.68
C GLN A 301 -26.20 -24.36 -4.25
N ALA A 302 -25.60 -23.21 -3.95
CA ALA A 302 -26.10 -21.92 -4.36
C ALA A 302 -26.06 -21.79 -5.90
N ASN A 303 -27.17 -21.35 -6.46
CA ASN A 303 -27.31 -21.05 -7.89
C ASN A 303 -27.64 -19.56 -8.05
N ALA A 304 -26.98 -18.87 -8.98
CA ALA A 304 -27.19 -17.46 -9.24
C ALA A 304 -28.63 -17.12 -9.66
N ASP A 305 -29.34 -18.07 -10.27
CA ASP A 305 -30.70 -17.90 -10.78
C ASP A 305 -31.79 -18.31 -9.76
N ALA A 306 -31.41 -18.68 -8.54
CA ALA A 306 -32.33 -19.14 -7.50
C ALA A 306 -32.10 -18.42 -6.16
N PRO A 307 -33.11 -18.38 -5.26
CA PRO A 307 -32.89 -17.91 -3.91
C PRO A 307 -31.75 -18.68 -3.22
N PRO A 308 -30.89 -18.01 -2.42
CA PRO A 308 -29.81 -18.67 -1.71
C PRO A 308 -30.33 -19.81 -0.83
N PRO A 309 -29.68 -21.00 -0.85
CA PRO A 309 -30.07 -22.10 -0.01
C PRO A 309 -29.86 -21.73 1.46
N PHE A 310 -30.76 -22.21 2.32
CA PHE A 310 -30.69 -21.98 3.76
C PHE A 310 -31.00 -23.27 4.52
N ALA A 311 -30.50 -23.35 5.75
CA ALA A 311 -30.83 -24.42 6.69
C ALA A 311 -31.21 -23.79 8.03
N ALA A 312 -32.28 -24.30 8.65
CA ALA A 312 -32.60 -23.96 10.02
C ALA A 312 -31.55 -24.56 10.95
N ILE A 313 -31.15 -23.79 11.96
CA ILE A 313 -30.23 -24.21 13.01
C ILE A 313 -30.99 -24.19 14.33
N ASP A 314 -30.70 -25.16 15.20
CA ASP A 314 -31.30 -25.20 16.52
C ASP A 314 -30.82 -24.00 17.35
N ILE A 315 -31.72 -23.50 18.20
CA ILE A 315 -31.41 -22.42 19.14
C ILE A 315 -30.30 -22.92 20.09
N GLY A 316 -29.23 -22.14 20.23
CA GLY A 316 -28.05 -22.52 20.99
C GLY A 316 -27.50 -21.38 21.84
N ALA A 317 -26.49 -21.65 22.66
CA ALA A 317 -25.86 -20.64 23.51
C ALA A 317 -24.91 -19.68 22.77
N ASP A 318 -24.68 -19.90 21.47
CA ASP A 318 -23.74 -19.12 20.66
C ASP A 318 -24.35 -17.78 20.23
N LYS A 319 -23.80 -16.69 20.77
CA LYS A 319 -24.27 -15.31 20.53
C LYS A 319 -24.19 -14.84 19.08
N THR A 320 -23.36 -15.46 18.26
CA THR A 320 -23.14 -15.06 16.86
C THR A 320 -24.03 -15.83 15.91
N TRP A 321 -24.35 -17.09 16.22
CA TRP A 321 -25.03 -17.98 15.27
C TRP A 321 -26.38 -18.51 15.75
N GLY A 322 -26.59 -18.68 17.06
CA GLY A 322 -27.80 -19.31 17.61
C GLY A 322 -28.60 -18.35 18.48
N ARG A 323 -28.90 -17.13 18.03
CA ARG A 323 -29.78 -16.25 18.81
C ARG A 323 -31.17 -16.88 18.91
N GLY A 324 -31.49 -17.39 20.10
CA GLY A 324 -32.83 -17.26 20.67
C GLY A 324 -33.05 -15.83 21.13
#